data_AF-A0A914YAK8-F1
#
_entry.id   AF-A0A914YAK8-F1
#
_cell.length_a   1.000
_cell.length_b   1.000
_cell.length_c   1.000
_cell.angle_alpha   90.00
_cell.angle_beta   90.00
_cell.angle_gamma   90.00
#
_symmetry.space_group_name_H-M   'P 1'
#
loop_
_entity.id
_entity.type
_entity.pdbx_description
1 polymer ?
#
loop_
_entity_poly.entity_id
_entity_poly.type
_entity_poly.pdbx_seq_one_letter_code
_entity_poly.pdbx_strand_id
1 'polypeptide(L)'
;MHRQIGYLAFCQLLHDFYEEQGLQAFEKFDKDNDGSISAESFHYIMTTVKGHLLTDYVRNNLIAVCGGASSAHKVRFPFYQAFNSMLAKIELFKRVYISLARGSFDLQVTKEEFLQATQA
;
A
#
# COMPACT_ATOMS: atom_id res chain seq x y z
N MET A 1 -8.68 7.98 -33.98
CA MET A 1 -8.26 6.56 -33.94
C MET A 1 -8.94 5.88 -32.75
N HIS A 2 -9.86 4.94 -32.97
CA HIS A 2 -10.38 4.11 -31.88
C HIS A 2 -9.46 2.91 -31.73
N ARG A 3 -8.54 2.96 -30.76
CA ARG A 3 -7.71 1.81 -30.41
C ARG A 3 -8.57 0.83 -29.62
N GLN A 4 -8.95 -0.27 -30.24
CA GLN A 4 -9.60 -1.38 -29.53
C GLN A 4 -8.55 -2.09 -28.67
N ILE A 5 -8.93 -2.38 -27.43
CA ILE A 5 -8.07 -3.05 -26.44
C ILE A 5 -8.78 -4.34 -26.06
N GLY A 6 -8.09 -5.48 -26.18
CA GLY A 6 -8.63 -6.77 -25.76
C GLY A 6 -8.78 -6.84 -24.24
N TYR A 7 -9.64 -7.74 -23.74
CA TYR A 7 -9.97 -7.85 -22.31
C TYR A 7 -8.73 -7.89 -21.39
N LEU A 8 -7.74 -8.73 -21.69
CA LEU A 8 -6.52 -8.82 -20.88
C LEU A 8 -5.71 -7.52 -20.87
N ALA A 9 -5.58 -6.88 -22.03
CA ALA A 9 -4.89 -5.60 -22.14
C ALA A 9 -5.67 -4.46 -21.45
N PHE A 10 -7.00 -4.56 -21.39
CA PHE A 10 -7.84 -3.64 -20.62
C PHE A 10 -7.68 -3.84 -19.11
N CYS A 11 -7.63 -5.08 -18.63
CA CYS A 11 -7.35 -5.37 -17.22
C CYS A 11 -5.97 -4.85 -16.79
N GLN A 12 -4.94 -5.05 -17.62
CA GLN A 12 -3.61 -4.49 -17.35
C GLN A 12 -3.64 -2.96 -17.35
N LEU A 13 -4.32 -2.34 -18.32
CA LEU A 13 -4.48 -0.89 -18.37
C LEU A 13 -5.15 -0.35 -17.11
N LEU A 14 -6.18 -1.02 -16.58
CA LEU A 14 -6.83 -0.62 -15.33
C LEU A 14 -5.86 -0.68 -14.15
N HIS A 15 -5.04 -1.73 -14.07
CA HIS A 15 -4.01 -1.84 -13.02
C HIS A 15 -3.03 -0.66 -13.09
N ASP A 16 -2.43 -0.45 -14.26
CA ASP A 16 -1.45 0.62 -14.50
C ASP A 16 -2.07 1.99 -14.22
N PHE A 17 -3.33 2.20 -14.60
CA PHE A 17 -4.06 3.44 -14.34
C PHE A 17 -4.19 3.74 -12.84
N TYR A 18 -4.51 2.75 -12.01
CA TYR A 18 -4.61 2.96 -10.56
C TYR A 18 -3.24 3.18 -9.89
N GLU A 19 -2.16 2.64 -10.46
CA GLU A 19 -0.80 2.95 -10.01
C GLU A 19 -0.43 4.39 -10.35
N GLU A 20 -0.63 4.80 -11.61
CA GLU A 20 -0.38 6.16 -12.09
C GLU A 20 -1.20 7.21 -11.34
N GLN A 21 -2.49 6.96 -11.08
CA GLN A 21 -3.29 7.86 -10.24
C GLN A 21 -2.69 8.07 -8.85
N GLY A 22 -2.11 7.01 -8.27
CA GLY A 22 -1.43 7.10 -6.98
C GLY A 22 -0.15 7.94 -7.04
N LEU A 23 0.63 7.82 -8.12
CA LEU A 23 1.84 8.61 -8.34
C LEU A 23 1.50 10.09 -8.55
N GLN A 24 0.56 10.38 -9.46
CA GLN A 24 0.09 11.72 -9.76
C GLN A 24 -0.51 12.41 -8.53
N ALA A 25 -1.23 11.66 -7.68
CA ALA A 25 -1.72 12.19 -6.42
C ALA A 25 -0.58 12.57 -5.48
N PHE A 26 0.46 11.73 -5.34
CA PHE A 26 1.63 12.05 -4.51
C PHE A 26 2.34 13.32 -5.01
N GLU A 27 2.67 13.38 -6.30
CA GLU A 27 3.33 14.54 -6.92
C GLU A 27 2.53 15.83 -6.73
N LYS A 28 1.19 15.76 -6.85
CA LYS A 28 0.31 16.90 -6.62
C LYS A 28 0.37 17.44 -5.18
N PHE A 29 0.62 16.58 -4.19
CA PHE A 29 0.69 16.97 -2.78
C PHE A 29 2.12 17.28 -2.31
N ASP A 30 3.15 16.85 -3.03
CA ASP A 30 4.55 17.23 -2.82
C ASP A 30 4.84 18.63 -3.39
N LYS A 31 4.26 19.65 -2.76
CA LYS A 31 4.34 21.05 -3.22
C LYS A 31 5.77 21.59 -3.23
N ASP A 32 6.59 21.13 -2.30
CA ASP A 32 7.96 21.60 -2.11
C ASP A 32 8.96 20.82 -2.99
N ASN A 33 8.49 19.78 -3.70
CA ASN A 33 9.33 18.83 -4.45
C ASN A 33 10.47 18.25 -3.59
N ASP A 34 10.19 18.00 -2.31
CA ASP A 34 11.15 17.47 -1.34
C ASP A 34 11.07 15.93 -1.21
N GLY A 35 10.20 15.30 -2.01
CA GLY A 35 9.94 13.87 -2.00
C GLY A 35 9.07 13.42 -0.83
N SER A 36 8.31 14.34 -0.22
CA SER A 36 7.46 14.06 0.94
C SER A 36 6.12 14.79 0.93
N ILE A 37 5.13 14.19 1.58
CA ILE A 37 3.79 14.77 1.76
C ILE A 37 3.44 14.78 3.25
N SER A 38 2.50 15.64 3.67
CA SER A 38 2.02 15.60 5.06
C SER A 38 1.21 14.33 5.35
N ALA A 39 1.10 13.96 6.63
CA ALA A 39 0.26 12.85 7.07
C ALA A 39 -1.21 13.02 6.64
N GLU A 40 -1.73 14.25 6.65
CA GLU A 40 -3.10 14.57 6.18
C GLU A 40 -3.26 14.32 4.69
N SER A 41 -2.30 14.77 3.87
CA SER A 41 -2.27 14.50 2.44
C SER A 41 -2.20 13.00 2.17
N PHE A 42 -1.35 12.28 2.90
CA PHE A 42 -1.28 10.81 2.81
C PHE A 42 -2.63 10.16 3.11
N HIS A 43 -3.27 10.53 4.22
CA HIS A 43 -4.60 10.02 4.58
C HIS A 43 -5.63 10.31 3.48
N TYR A 44 -5.65 11.53 2.95
CA TYR A 44 -6.55 11.93 1.87
C TYR A 44 -6.33 11.09 0.59
N ILE A 45 -5.08 10.93 0.15
CA ILE A 45 -4.73 10.12 -1.03
C ILE A 45 -5.20 8.67 -0.82
N MET A 46 -4.85 8.08 0.32
CA MET A 46 -5.16 6.67 0.59
C MET A 46 -6.67 6.42 0.65
N THR A 47 -7.45 7.32 1.25
CA THR A 47 -8.91 7.19 1.35
C THR A 47 -9.63 7.47 0.03
N THR A 48 -9.12 8.38 -0.78
CA THR A 48 -9.75 8.78 -2.05
C THR A 48 -9.37 7.86 -3.21
N VAL A 49 -8.08 7.57 -3.39
CA VAL A 49 -7.55 6.83 -4.55
C VAL A 49 -7.56 5.32 -4.28
N LYS A 50 -7.27 4.93 -3.04
CA LYS A 50 -7.07 3.52 -2.65
C LYS A 50 -8.08 3.04 -1.62
N GLY A 51 -9.19 3.75 -1.42
CA GLY A 51 -10.18 3.47 -0.37
C GLY A 51 -10.72 2.04 -0.38
N HIS A 52 -10.82 1.42 -1.56
CA HIS A 52 -11.27 0.03 -1.74
C HIS A 52 -10.29 -1.03 -1.22
N LEU A 53 -9.02 -0.67 -1.00
CA LEU A 53 -8.00 -1.55 -0.41
C LEU A 53 -7.93 -1.44 1.12
N LEU A 54 -8.68 -0.49 1.71
CA LEU A 54 -8.60 -0.19 3.13
C LEU A 54 -9.76 -0.83 3.90
N THR A 55 -9.42 -1.62 4.91
CA THR A 55 -10.38 -1.97 5.96
C THR A 55 -10.65 -0.76 6.85
N ASP A 56 -11.77 -0.77 7.58
CA ASP A 56 -12.10 0.32 8.52
C ASP A 56 -11.01 0.52 9.57
N TYR A 57 -10.40 -0.58 10.03
CA TYR A 57 -9.26 -0.52 10.95
C TYR A 57 -8.08 0.25 10.36
N VAL A 58 -7.66 -0.08 9.13
CA VAL A 58 -6.54 0.62 8.49
C VAL A 58 -6.90 2.08 8.24
N ARG A 59 -8.10 2.35 7.73
CA ARG A 59 -8.61 3.70 7.45
C ARG A 59 -8.51 4.62 8.66
N ASN A 60 -8.97 4.15 9.82
CA ASN A 60 -8.99 4.92 11.06
C ASN A 60 -7.59 5.12 11.69
N ASN A 61 -6.58 4.36 11.23
CA ASN A 61 -5.23 4.37 11.80
C ASN A 61 -4.14 4.88 10.84
N LEU A 62 -4.49 5.35 9.64
CA LEU A 62 -3.50 5.83 8.65
C LEU A 62 -2.57 6.93 9.19
N ILE A 63 -3.09 7.87 9.98
CA ILE A 63 -2.29 8.96 10.56
C ILE A 63 -1.31 8.43 11.60
N ALA A 64 -1.73 7.47 12.42
CA ALA A 64 -0.88 6.85 13.44
C ALA A 64 0.30 6.09 12.79
N VAL A 65 0.08 5.45 11.64
CA VAL A 65 1.12 4.78 10.86
C VAL A 65 2.21 5.75 10.39
N CYS A 66 1.87 7.01 10.09
CA CYS A 66 2.86 8.03 9.73
C CYS A 66 3.75 8.46 10.90
N GLY A 67 3.25 8.41 12.14
CA GLY A 67 3.96 8.88 13.34
C GLY A 67 5.00 7.91 13.91
N GLY A 68 4.98 6.63 13.50
CA GLY A 68 5.83 5.59 14.06
C GLY A 68 7.30 5.59 13.58
N ALA A 69 7.63 6.35 12.53
CA ALA A 69 8.95 6.28 11.87
C ALA A 69 9.73 7.60 11.81
N SER A 70 9.11 8.76 12.10
CA SER A 70 9.77 10.07 12.01
C SER A 70 9.06 11.09 12.90
N SER A 71 9.84 11.89 13.62
CA SER A 71 9.38 13.03 14.44
C SER A 71 8.76 14.18 13.63
N ALA A 72 8.75 14.07 12.30
CA ALA A 72 8.07 14.96 11.38
C ALA A 72 6.85 14.22 10.83
N HIS A 73 5.65 14.80 10.96
CA HIS A 73 4.38 14.32 10.41
C HIS A 73 4.35 14.32 8.86
N LYS A 74 5.38 13.75 8.24
CA LYS A 74 5.63 13.69 6.80
C LYS A 74 5.85 12.25 6.37
N VAL A 75 5.35 11.91 5.19
CA VAL A 75 5.49 10.61 4.53
C VAL A 75 6.34 10.79 3.29
N ARG A 76 7.49 10.11 3.24
CA ARG A 76 8.37 10.13 2.06
C ARG A 76 7.87 9.15 0.99
N PHE A 77 8.20 9.45 -0.27
CA PHE A 77 7.81 8.63 -1.41
C PHE A 77 8.13 7.13 -1.26
N PRO A 78 9.33 6.71 -0.78
CA PRO A 78 9.62 5.29 -0.59
C PRO A 78 8.69 4.60 0.42
N PHE A 79 8.29 5.30 1.49
CA PHE A 79 7.34 4.77 2.47
C PHE A 79 5.95 4.64 1.84
N TYR A 80 5.50 5.66 1.12
CA TYR A 80 4.23 5.65 0.40
C TYR A 80 4.16 4.47 -0.59
N GLN A 81 5.20 4.25 -1.38
CA GLN A 81 5.26 3.16 -2.34
C GLN A 81 5.31 1.78 -1.66
N ALA A 82 6.06 1.64 -0.57
CA ALA A 82 6.10 0.41 0.22
C ALA A 82 4.72 0.09 0.83
N PHE A 83 4.03 1.09 1.38
CA PHE A 83 2.70 0.92 1.98
C PHE A 83 1.67 0.46 0.94
N ASN A 84 1.63 1.10 -0.23
CA ASN A 84 0.75 0.68 -1.34
C ASN A 84 1.07 -0.74 -1.83
N SER A 85 2.36 -1.06 -1.97
CA SER A 85 2.81 -2.39 -2.41
C SER A 85 2.41 -3.49 -1.42
N MET A 86 2.44 -3.20 -0.12
CA MET A 86 2.00 -4.11 0.93
C MET A 86 0.49 -4.34 0.86
N LEU A 87 -0.31 -3.27 0.75
CA LEU A 87 -1.78 -3.38 0.65
C LEU A 87 -2.21 -4.20 -0.58
N ALA A 88 -1.61 -3.95 -1.74
CA ALA A 88 -1.91 -4.69 -2.97
C ALA A 88 -1.60 -6.19 -2.86
N LYS A 89 -0.69 -6.57 -1.95
CA LYS A 89 -0.22 -7.95 -1.77
C LYS A 89 -0.70 -8.58 -0.46
N ILE A 90 -1.66 -7.99 0.25
CA ILE A 90 -2.04 -8.46 1.60
C ILE A 90 -2.53 -9.91 1.63
N GLU A 91 -3.16 -10.38 0.55
CA GLU A 91 -3.59 -11.78 0.43
C GLU A 91 -2.41 -12.75 0.33
N LEU A 92 -1.31 -12.34 -0.31
CA LEU A 92 -0.08 -13.13 -0.33
C LEU A 92 0.51 -13.21 1.08
N PHE A 93 0.53 -12.11 1.83
CA PHE A 93 1.01 -12.09 3.22
C PHE A 93 0.18 -13.03 4.10
N LYS A 94 -1.15 -13.02 3.92
CA LYS A 94 -2.06 -13.93 4.61
C LYS A 94 -1.75 -15.40 4.28
N ARG A 95 -1.46 -15.73 3.01
CA ARG A 95 -1.09 -17.09 2.61
C ARG A 95 0.22 -17.55 3.24
N VAL A 96 1.23 -16.69 3.28
CA VAL A 96 2.51 -16.98 3.95
C VAL A 96 2.28 -17.25 5.43
N TYR A 97 1.48 -16.42 6.11
CA TYR A 97 1.12 -16.64 7.51
C TYR A 97 0.38 -17.97 7.72
N ILE A 98 -0.62 -18.29 6.90
CA ILE A 98 -1.39 -19.55 7.01
C ILE A 98 -0.48 -20.76 6.80
N SER A 99 0.48 -20.67 5.87
CA SER A 99 1.48 -21.72 5.62
C SER A 99 2.34 -22.01 6.86
N LEU A 100 2.76 -20.95 7.57
CA LEU A 100 3.50 -21.07 8.84
C LEU A 100 2.63 -21.58 9.98
N ALA A 101 1.38 -21.11 10.06
CA ALA A 101 0.42 -21.44 11.10
C ALA A 101 0.06 -22.94 11.16
N ARG A 102 0.12 -23.66 10.03
CA ARG A 102 -0.21 -25.10 9.93
C ARG A 102 -1.53 -25.48 10.61
N GLY A 103 -2.53 -24.58 10.57
CA GLY A 103 -3.85 -24.77 11.20
C GLY A 103 -4.01 -24.21 12.61
N SER A 104 -2.96 -23.62 13.20
CA SER A 104 -3.05 -22.92 14.49
C SER A 104 -3.41 -21.45 14.30
N PHE A 105 -4.59 -21.04 14.78
CA PHE A 105 -5.04 -19.65 14.68
C PHE A 105 -4.33 -18.72 15.67
N ASP A 106 -3.76 -19.26 16.74
CA ASP A 106 -3.09 -18.50 17.81
C ASP A 106 -1.56 -18.44 17.64
N LEU A 107 -1.03 -18.92 16.51
CA LEU A 107 0.41 -18.90 16.26
C LEU A 107 0.90 -17.45 16.13
N GLN A 108 1.73 -17.01 17.07
CA GLN A 108 2.49 -15.79 16.91
C GLN A 108 3.71 -16.07 16.04
N VAL A 109 3.91 -15.25 15.01
CA VAL A 109 5.04 -15.35 14.08
C VAL A 109 5.89 -14.10 14.23
N THR A 110 7.19 -14.28 14.44
CA THR A 110 8.15 -13.17 14.52
C THR A 110 8.41 -12.58 13.13
N LYS A 111 8.97 -11.36 13.10
CA LYS A 111 9.32 -10.70 11.83
C LYS A 111 10.34 -11.53 11.04
N GLU A 112 11.30 -12.12 11.73
CA GLU A 112 12.38 -12.91 11.15
C GLU A 112 11.84 -14.20 10.52
N GLU A 113 10.98 -14.93 11.22
CA GLU A 113 10.33 -16.14 10.70
C GLU A 113 9.48 -15.83 9.47
N PHE A 114 8.72 -14.75 9.51
CA PHE A 114 7.91 -14.32 8.37
C PHE A 114 8.80 -13.99 7.16
N LEU A 115 9.89 -13.24 7.36
CA LEU A 115 10.83 -12.90 6.30
C LEU A 115 11.48 -14.15 5.68
N GLN A 116 11.89 -15.13 6.50
CA GLN A 116 12.43 -16.39 6.01
C GLN A 116 11.41 -17.14 5.14
N ALA A 117 10.15 -17.17 5.54
CA ALA A 117 9.08 -17.84 4.80
C ALA A 117 8.75 -17.18 3.45
N THR A 118 9.03 -15.89 3.28
CA THR A 118 8.83 -15.20 1.99
C THR A 118 9.96 -15.43 0.98
N GLN A 119 11.09 -16.00 1.41
CA GLN A 119 12.27 -16.25 0.56
C GLN A 119 12.38 -17.70 0.09
N ALA A 120 11.55 -18.59 0.65
CA ALA A 120 11.48 -20.02 0.31
C ALA A 120 10.45 -20.27 -0.80
#